data_AF-A0A7G8PKB0-F1
#
_entry.id   AF-A0A7G8PKB0-F1
#
_cell.length_a   1.000
_cell.length_b   1.000
_cell.length_c   1.000
_cell.angle_alpha   90.00
_cell.angle_beta   90.00
_cell.angle_gamma   90.00
#
_symmetry.space_group_name_H-M   'P 1'
#
loop_
_entity.id
_entity.type
_entity.pdbx_description
1 polymer ?
#
loop_
_entity_poly.entity_id
_entity_poly.type
_entity_poly.pdbx_seq_one_letter_code
_entity_poly.pdbx_strand_id
1 'polypeptide(L)'
;MSIAQASKHSPGDLPRATAAGQPDRRPKLDNFDRSLLNFVIQWRPYGLPPDEESLPLFGIRERDLPQRIHTIASAWLHRDISLMDRVQIVRALAAVQSAL
;
A
#
# COMPACT_ATOMS: atom_id res chain seq x y z
N MET A 1 24.51 -61.52 9.64
CA MET A 1 24.47 -60.62 8.46
C MET A 1 23.06 -60.05 8.38
N SER A 2 22.93 -58.74 8.60
CA SER A 2 21.66 -57.98 8.58
C SER A 2 21.39 -57.44 7.19
N ILE A 3 20.14 -57.59 6.71
CA ILE A 3 19.34 -56.81 5.74
C ILE A 3 18.24 -57.79 5.24
N ALA A 4 16.95 -57.47 5.09
CA ALA A 4 16.29 -56.20 4.84
C ALA A 4 14.85 -56.22 5.40
N GLN A 5 14.39 -55.04 5.81
CA GLN A 5 13.01 -54.74 6.21
C GLN A 5 12.04 -54.92 5.04
N ALA A 6 10.96 -55.65 5.30
CA ALA A 6 9.70 -55.49 4.59
C ALA A 6 8.87 -54.41 5.30
N SER A 7 8.47 -53.38 4.57
CA SER A 7 7.24 -52.62 4.82
C SER A 7 6.89 -51.82 3.57
N LYS A 8 5.99 -52.38 2.77
CA LYS A 8 5.29 -51.68 1.69
C LYS A 8 4.30 -50.73 2.36
N HIS A 9 4.46 -49.41 2.16
CA HIS A 9 3.47 -48.43 2.58
C HIS A 9 2.73 -47.91 1.33
N SER A 10 1.41 -48.05 1.35
CA SER A 10 0.49 -47.66 0.28
C SER A 10 0.40 -46.13 0.11
N PRO A 11 0.03 -45.64 -1.09
CA PRO A 11 -0.15 -44.21 -1.34
C PRO A 11 -1.53 -43.79 -0.81
N GLY A 12 -1.56 -43.15 0.34
CA GLY A 12 -2.77 -42.62 0.97
C GLY A 12 -2.72 -41.11 1.02
N ASP A 13 -3.58 -40.49 0.21
CA ASP A 13 -4.24 -39.20 0.43
C ASP A 13 -3.37 -37.99 0.79
N LEU A 14 -3.09 -37.21 -0.25
CA LEU A 14 -2.83 -35.77 -0.12
C LEU A 14 -4.04 -35.11 0.58
N PRO A 15 -3.90 -34.48 1.76
CA PRO A 15 -4.83 -33.42 2.10
C PRO A 15 -4.52 -32.27 1.16
N ARG A 16 -5.37 -32.10 0.13
CA ARG A 16 -5.53 -30.84 -0.58
C ARG A 16 -6.08 -29.84 0.42
N ALA A 17 -5.20 -29.33 1.28
CA ALA A 17 -5.48 -28.19 2.11
C ALA A 17 -5.74 -27.05 1.14
N THR A 18 -7.02 -26.73 1.01
CA THR A 18 -7.56 -25.49 0.47
C THR A 18 -6.67 -24.35 0.93
N ALA A 19 -5.90 -23.78 0.00
CA ALA A 19 -5.23 -22.51 0.18
C ALA A 19 -6.32 -21.42 0.23
N ALA A 20 -7.09 -21.39 1.32
CA ALA A 20 -7.81 -20.20 1.72
C ALA A 20 -6.75 -19.10 1.85
N GLY A 21 -6.86 -18.09 0.97
CA GLY A 21 -5.85 -17.07 0.75
C GLY A 21 -5.28 -16.54 2.06
N GLN A 22 -4.00 -16.80 2.29
CA GLN A 22 -3.28 -16.25 3.42
C GLN A 22 -3.44 -14.72 3.34
N PRO A 23 -3.91 -14.05 4.40
CA PRO A 23 -4.13 -12.61 4.36
C PRO A 23 -2.83 -11.94 3.93
N ASP A 24 -2.92 -11.00 2.97
CA ASP A 24 -1.77 -10.25 2.48
C ASP A 24 -0.99 -9.70 3.67
N ARG A 25 0.18 -10.29 3.94
CA ARG A 25 1.03 -9.98 5.10
C ARG A 25 1.81 -8.68 4.92
N ARG A 26 1.71 -8.06 3.74
CA ARG A 26 2.36 -6.79 3.46
C ARG A 26 1.82 -5.70 4.38
N PRO A 27 2.69 -4.81 4.88
CA PRO A 27 2.24 -3.62 5.59
C PRO A 27 1.34 -2.79 4.66
N LYS A 28 0.24 -2.29 5.21
CA LYS A 28 -0.78 -1.55 4.46
C LYS A 28 -0.73 -0.09 4.86
N LEU A 29 -0.86 0.78 3.85
CA LEU A 29 -1.09 2.20 4.07
C LEU A 29 -2.34 2.37 4.94
N ASP A 30 -2.29 3.28 5.91
CA ASP A 30 -3.46 3.54 6.73
C ASP A 30 -4.54 4.27 5.91
N ASN A 31 -5.77 4.23 6.40
CA ASN A 31 -6.91 4.79 5.68
C ASN A 31 -6.85 6.32 5.58
N PHE A 32 -6.16 6.98 6.51
CA PHE A 32 -6.04 8.42 6.52
C PHE A 32 -5.07 8.90 5.43
N ASP A 33 -3.88 8.31 5.38
CA ASP A 33 -2.89 8.55 4.33
C ASP A 33 -3.46 8.20 2.95
N ARG A 34 -4.18 7.07 2.81
CA ARG A 34 -4.89 6.76 1.55
C ARG A 34 -5.90 7.83 1.15
N SER A 35 -6.69 8.31 2.10
CA SER A 35 -7.70 9.33 1.84
C SER A 35 -7.06 10.63 1.37
N LEU A 36 -5.96 11.05 2.02
CA LEU A 36 -5.21 12.23 1.62
C LEU A 36 -4.58 12.07 0.23
N LEU A 37 -3.94 10.94 -0.07
CA LEU A 37 -3.34 10.68 -1.38
C LEU A 37 -4.41 10.73 -2.48
N ASN A 38 -5.55 10.08 -2.28
CA ASN A 38 -6.66 10.08 -3.25
C ASN A 38 -7.21 11.48 -3.46
N PHE A 39 -7.37 12.24 -2.39
CA PHE A 39 -7.82 13.63 -2.43
C PHE A 39 -6.90 14.48 -3.32
N VAL A 40 -5.58 14.43 -3.09
CA VAL A 40 -4.61 15.17 -3.91
C VAL A 40 -4.63 14.73 -5.38
N ILE A 41 -4.73 13.42 -5.64
CA ILE A 41 -4.80 12.89 -7.02
C ILE A 41 -6.02 13.42 -7.76
N GLN A 42 -7.18 13.49 -7.10
CA GLN A 42 -8.42 13.98 -7.69
C GLN A 42 -8.36 15.48 -8.02
N TRP A 43 -7.60 16.25 -7.25
CA TRP A 43 -7.42 17.69 -7.48
C TRP A 43 -6.44 18.04 -8.59
N ARG A 44 -5.59 17.09 -9.02
CA ARG A 44 -4.55 17.33 -10.05
C ARG A 44 -5.03 18.09 -11.30
N PRO A 45 -6.23 17.84 -11.89
CA PRO A 45 -6.69 18.59 -13.06
C PRO A 45 -6.98 20.08 -12.79
N TYR A 46 -7.16 20.45 -11.53
CA TYR A 46 -7.54 21.78 -11.08
C TYR A 46 -6.40 22.54 -10.39
N GLY A 47 -5.22 21.91 -10.22
CA GLY A 47 -4.07 22.46 -9.48
C GLY A 47 -3.91 21.81 -8.10
N LEU A 48 -3.79 22.63 -7.05
CA LEU A 48 -3.78 22.18 -5.66
C LEU A 48 -5.18 22.32 -5.02
N PRO A 49 -5.53 21.46 -4.04
CA PRO A 49 -6.74 21.63 -3.26
C PRO A 49 -6.71 22.95 -2.46
N PRO A 50 -7.83 23.70 -2.38
CA PRO A 50 -7.88 24.98 -1.68
C PRO A 50 -7.73 24.84 -0.16
N ASP A 51 -6.94 25.74 0.42
CA ASP A 51 -6.52 25.77 1.85
C ASP A 51 -7.68 25.89 2.84
N GLU A 52 -8.78 26.57 2.48
CA GLU A 52 -9.75 27.05 3.49
C GLU A 52 -10.86 26.04 3.83
N GLU A 53 -11.22 25.12 2.93
CA GLU A 53 -12.39 24.24 3.13
C GLU A 53 -12.03 22.76 3.31
N SER A 54 -10.93 22.30 2.72
CA SER A 54 -10.74 20.86 2.49
C SER A 54 -9.50 20.26 3.16
N LEU A 55 -8.37 20.97 3.15
CA LEU A 55 -7.13 20.53 3.80
C LEU A 55 -7.17 20.57 5.35
N PRO A 56 -7.93 21.48 6.00
CA PRO A 56 -8.12 21.44 7.45
C PRO A 56 -8.74 20.13 7.95
N LEU A 57 -9.52 19.42 7.13
CA LEU A 57 -10.06 18.09 7.45
C LEU A 57 -8.96 17.02 7.60
N PHE A 58 -7.80 17.26 6.98
CA PHE A 58 -6.60 16.44 7.12
C PHE A 58 -5.60 17.02 8.13
N GLY A 59 -5.96 18.11 8.84
CA GLY A 59 -5.12 18.74 9.84
C GLY A 59 -3.82 19.35 9.28
N ILE A 60 -3.80 19.70 7.98
CA ILE A 60 -2.65 20.29 7.30
C ILE A 60 -3.05 21.58 6.58
N ARG A 61 -2.09 22.48 6.38
CA ARG A 61 -2.24 23.67 5.51
C ARG A 61 -1.74 23.35 4.11
N GLU A 62 -2.20 24.09 3.11
CA GLU A 62 -1.78 23.94 1.70
C GLU A 62 -0.25 23.94 1.55
N ARG A 63 0.42 24.90 2.19
CA ARG A 63 1.89 25.00 2.16
C ARG A 63 2.62 23.77 2.73
N ASP A 64 1.96 23.00 3.60
CA ASP A 64 2.53 21.81 4.23
C ASP A 64 2.21 20.55 3.41
N LEU A 65 1.31 20.64 2.43
CA LEU A 65 0.86 19.51 1.63
C LEU A 65 1.99 18.82 0.88
N PRO A 66 2.88 19.51 0.13
CA PRO A 66 4.01 18.83 -0.53
C PRO A 66 4.87 18.06 0.46
N GLN A 67 5.20 18.68 1.60
CA GLN A 67 6.01 18.05 2.64
C GLN A 67 5.32 16.82 3.24
N ARG A 68 4.00 16.86 3.44
CA ARG A 68 3.23 15.70 3.94
C ARG A 68 3.26 14.55 2.94
N ILE A 69 3.06 14.82 1.64
CA ILE A 69 3.13 13.78 0.60
C ILE A 69 4.53 13.17 0.52
N HIS A 70 5.58 13.99 0.59
CA HIS A 70 6.97 13.51 0.65
C HIS A 70 7.24 12.64 1.90
N THR A 71 6.68 13.00 3.04
CA THR A 71 6.82 12.23 4.29
C THR A 71 6.16 10.86 4.19
N ILE A 72 4.96 10.77 3.60
CA ILE A 72 4.29 9.49 3.34
C ILE A 72 5.14 8.67 2.37
N ALA A 73 5.63 9.27 1.28
CA ALA A 73 6.44 8.57 0.30
C ALA A 73 7.73 7.99 0.89
N SER A 74 8.46 8.77 1.69
CA SER A 74 9.70 8.32 2.32
C SER A 74 9.46 7.18 3.32
N ALA A 75 8.34 7.23 4.06
CA ALA A 75 7.97 6.21 5.03
C ALA A 75 7.56 4.87 4.40
N TRP A 76 7.02 4.87 3.17
CA TRP A 76 6.37 3.70 2.59
C TRP A 76 7.03 3.12 1.34
N LEU A 77 7.66 3.93 0.48
CA LEU A 77 8.16 3.45 -0.83
C LEU A 77 9.30 2.42 -0.74
N HIS A 78 10.04 2.41 0.38
CA HIS A 78 11.10 1.43 0.64
C HIS A 78 10.58 0.09 1.18
N ARG A 79 9.28 -0.01 1.51
CA ARG A 79 8.65 -1.22 2.06
C ARG A 79 8.04 -2.07 0.94
N ASP A 80 7.86 -3.37 1.22
CA ASP A 80 7.07 -4.27 0.36
C ASP A 80 5.57 -4.04 0.57
N ILE A 81 5.05 -2.94 0.00
CA ILE A 81 3.63 -2.59 0.00
C ILE A 81 2.91 -3.11 -1.25
N SER A 82 1.59 -3.08 -1.21
CA SER A 82 0.77 -3.40 -2.39
C SER A 82 1.09 -2.47 -3.58
N LEU A 83 0.95 -3.00 -4.81
CA LEU A 83 1.12 -2.19 -6.03
C LEU A 83 0.15 -0.99 -6.05
N MET A 84 -1.08 -1.18 -5.55
CA MET A 84 -2.08 -0.12 -5.50
C MET A 84 -1.63 1.05 -4.62
N ASP A 85 -1.13 0.77 -3.41
CA ASP A 85 -0.62 1.81 -2.50
C ASP A 85 0.59 2.52 -3.11
N ARG A 86 1.51 1.77 -3.75
CA ARG A 86 2.67 2.34 -4.44
C ARG A 86 2.25 3.29 -5.56
N VAL A 87 1.26 2.91 -6.37
CA VAL A 87 0.73 3.75 -7.45
C VAL A 87 0.07 5.02 -6.91
N GLN A 88 -0.68 4.94 -5.81
CA GLN A 88 -1.29 6.12 -5.17
C GLN A 88 -0.20 7.10 -4.72
N ILE A 89 0.84 6.63 -4.04
CA ILE A 89 1.94 7.48 -3.56
C ILE A 89 2.63 8.19 -4.74
N VAL A 90 2.99 7.46 -5.80
CA VAL A 90 3.68 8.03 -6.96
C VAL A 90 2.81 9.06 -7.69
N ARG A 91 1.50 8.79 -7.83
CA ARG A 91 0.57 9.74 -8.46
C ARG A 91 0.39 11.02 -7.65
N ALA A 92 0.30 10.91 -6.33
CA ALA A 92 0.22 12.08 -5.46
C ALA A 92 1.49 12.93 -5.51
N LEU A 93 2.68 12.29 -5.55
CA LEU A 93 3.96 13.00 -5.76
C LEU A 93 3.97 13.78 -7.08
N ALA A 94 3.53 13.16 -8.17
CA ALA A 94 3.45 13.82 -9.46
C ALA A 94 2.46 15.00 -9.46
N ALA A 95 1.34 14.86 -8.73
CA ALA A 95 0.35 15.92 -8.60
C ALA A 95 0.91 17.15 -7.87
N VAL A 96 1.61 16.97 -6.74
CA VAL A 96 2.22 18.11 -6.01
C VAL A 96 3.40 18.73 -6.75
N GLN A 97 4.16 17.96 -7.53
CA GLN A 97 5.26 18.49 -8.36
C GLN A 97 4.77 19.30 -9.56
N SER A 98 3.60 18.96 -10.12
CA SER A 98 3.05 19.66 -11.30
C SER A 98 2.41 21.00 -10.96
N ALA A 99 2.24 21.32 -9.68
CA ALA A 99 1.55 22.51 -9.21
C ALA A 99 2.47 23.57 -8.58
N LEU A 100 3.78 23.28 -8.52
CA LEU A 100 4.86 24.22 -8.19
C LEU A 100 5.43 24.82 -9.48
#